data_AF-A0A0G1DPJ3-F1
#
_entry.id   AF-A0A0G1DPJ3-F1
#
_cell.length_a   1.000
_cell.length_b   1.000
_cell.length_c   1.000
_cell.angle_alpha   90.00
_cell.angle_beta   90.00
_cell.angle_gamma   90.00
#
_symmetry.space_group_name_H-M   'P 1'
#
loop_
_entity.id
_entity.type
_entity.pdbx_description
1 polymer ?
#
loop_
_entity_poly.entity_id
_entity_poly.type
_entity_poly.pdbx_seq_one_letter_code
_entity_poly.pdbx_strand_id
1 'polypeptide(L)'
;MIITYYGVSCFKIQSGDLVLAFDPSSKESTTKPPRFQADIVFSSHNHPRHNGLDNLNPKAGQELFSVSHPGEYEIKKIYIQGIPCFHDSSQGKKYGLNTIYRIVMEDLTFCHLGDLPKKK
;
A
#
# COMPACT_ATOMS: atom_id res chain seq x y z
N MET A 1 -2.56 -10.75 -15.18
CA MET A 1 -2.22 -9.74 -14.17
C MET A 1 -1.84 -8.42 -14.83
N ILE A 2 -2.24 -7.28 -14.24
CA ILE A 2 -1.97 -5.93 -14.73
C ILE A 2 -1.47 -5.09 -13.54
N ILE A 3 -0.37 -4.36 -13.73
CA ILE A 3 0.15 -3.39 -12.76
C ILE A 3 -0.03 -2.00 -13.36
N THR A 4 -0.74 -1.12 -12.65
CA THR A 4 -0.99 0.26 -13.08
C THR A 4 -0.36 1.23 -12.09
N TYR A 5 0.45 2.16 -12.60
CA TYR A 5 1.03 3.24 -11.82
C TYR A 5 0.13 4.48 -11.88
N TYR A 6 -0.27 5.01 -10.72
CA TYR A 6 -1.14 6.19 -10.61
C TYR A 6 -0.37 7.47 -10.25
N GLY A 7 0.94 7.40 -10.04
CA GLY A 7 1.77 8.52 -9.62
C GLY A 7 2.23 8.41 -8.16
N VAL A 8 3.32 9.12 -7.84
CA VAL A 8 3.98 9.08 -6.52
C VAL A 8 4.34 7.64 -6.15
N SER A 9 3.72 7.08 -5.12
CA SER A 9 3.89 5.72 -4.59
C SER A 9 2.65 4.85 -4.86
N CYS A 10 1.67 5.36 -5.61
CA CYS A 10 0.40 4.68 -5.78
C CYS A 10 0.43 3.67 -6.93
N PHE A 11 0.18 2.40 -6.59
CA PHE A 11 0.07 1.30 -7.55
C PHE A 11 -1.24 0.54 -7.37
N LYS A 12 -1.82 0.10 -8.49
CA LYS A 12 -2.89 -0.90 -8.51
C LYS A 12 -2.35 -2.17 -9.14
N ILE A 13 -2.43 -3.28 -8.41
CA ILE A 13 -2.13 -4.61 -8.94
C ILE A 13 -3.46 -5.35 -9.09
N GLN A 14 -3.76 -5.81 -10.29
CA GLN A 14 -4.98 -6.56 -10.59
C GLN A 14 -4.64 -7.93 -11.16
N SER A 15 -5.15 -9.00 -10.53
CA SER A 15 -5.09 -10.36 -11.06
C SER A 15 -6.48 -10.98 -11.10
N GLY A 16 -7.04 -11.18 -12.30
CA GLY A 16 -8.45 -11.52 -12.46
C GLY A 16 -9.36 -10.51 -11.78
N ASP A 17 -10.20 -11.03 -10.86
CA ASP A 17 -11.11 -10.24 -10.04
C ASP A 17 -10.50 -9.74 -8.74
N LEU A 18 -9.21 -9.96 -8.47
CA LEU A 18 -8.54 -9.45 -7.27
C LEU A 18 -7.81 -8.15 -7.58
N VAL A 19 -7.99 -7.13 -6.74
CA VAL A 19 -7.37 -5.81 -6.87
C VAL A 19 -6.72 -5.39 -5.56
N LEU A 20 -5.41 -5.15 -5.62
CA LEU A 20 -4.59 -4.60 -4.55
C LEU A 20 -4.25 -3.15 -4.86
N ALA A 21 -4.32 -2.28 -3.85
CA ALA A 21 -3.96 -0.88 -3.96
C ALA A 21 -2.85 -0.54 -2.97
N PHE A 22 -1.76 0.05 -3.45
CA PHE A 22 -0.64 0.49 -2.62
C PHE A 22 -0.59 2.00 -2.57
N ASP A 23 -0.38 2.55 -1.38
CA ASP A 23 -0.20 3.97 -1.07
C ASP A 23 -1.10 4.92 -1.89
N PRO A 24 -2.43 4.75 -1.88
CA PRO A 24 -3.31 5.74 -2.50
C PRO A 24 -3.13 7.09 -1.81
N SER A 25 -3.16 8.18 -2.57
CA SER A 25 -3.09 9.52 -1.96
C SER A 25 -4.42 9.90 -1.31
N SER A 26 -4.32 10.55 -0.14
CA SER A 26 -5.47 11.09 0.61
C SER A 26 -6.07 12.32 -0.07
N LYS A 27 -7.25 12.75 0.38
CA LYS A 27 -7.88 14.00 -0.10
C LYS A 27 -7.11 15.26 0.29
N GLU A 28 -6.26 15.16 1.32
CA GLU A 28 -5.39 16.23 1.80
C GLU A 28 -4.09 16.32 0.99
N SER A 29 -3.82 15.34 0.13
CA SER A 29 -2.68 15.37 -0.77
C SER A 29 -2.86 16.42 -1.87
N THR A 30 -1.74 16.98 -2.33
CA THR A 30 -1.67 17.79 -3.55
C THR A 30 -1.85 16.96 -4.82
N THR A 31 -1.72 15.64 -4.72
CA THR A 31 -1.92 14.70 -5.83
C THR A 31 -3.35 14.19 -5.87
N LYS A 32 -3.92 14.12 -7.08
CA LYS A 32 -5.29 13.64 -7.28
C LYS A 32 -5.43 12.19 -6.80
N PRO A 33 -6.35 11.90 -5.86
CA PRO A 33 -6.60 10.53 -5.42
C PRO A 33 -7.00 9.59 -6.57
N PRO A 34 -6.53 8.34 -6.57
CA PRO A 34 -6.97 7.35 -7.54
C PRO A 34 -8.46 7.06 -7.37
N ARG A 35 -9.13 6.67 -8.46
CA ARG A 35 -10.53 6.24 -8.46
C ARG A 35 -10.63 4.85 -9.07
N PHE A 36 -10.78 3.84 -8.21
CA PHE A 36 -11.08 2.47 -8.58
C PHE A 36 -11.59 1.70 -7.36
N GLN A 37 -12.08 0.48 -7.57
CA GLN A 37 -12.46 -0.43 -6.49
C GLN A 37 -11.31 -1.37 -6.14
N ALA A 38 -11.11 -1.66 -4.86
CA ALA A 38 -10.07 -2.57 -4.38
C ALA A 38 -10.63 -3.62 -3.41
N ASP A 39 -9.90 -4.71 -3.26
CA ASP A 39 -10.14 -5.73 -2.23
C ASP A 39 -9.28 -5.47 -1.01
N ILE A 40 -8.01 -5.11 -1.24
CA ILE A 40 -7.04 -4.81 -0.19
C ILE A 40 -6.32 -3.53 -0.55
N VAL A 41 -6.17 -2.65 0.45
CA VAL A 41 -5.42 -1.40 0.33
C VAL A 41 -4.32 -1.37 1.39
N PHE A 42 -3.13 -0.95 0.98
CA PHE A 42 -1.93 -0.85 1.80
C PHE A 42 -1.53 0.63 1.95
N SER A 43 -1.13 1.02 3.15
CA SER A 43 -0.53 2.32 3.44
C SER A 43 0.79 2.10 4.19
N SER A 44 1.89 2.46 3.54
CA SER A 44 3.24 2.27 4.09
C SER A 44 3.47 3.09 5.36
N HIS A 45 2.88 4.29 5.45
CA HIS A 45 2.95 5.16 6.62
C HIS A 45 1.89 6.27 6.55
N ASN A 46 1.66 6.93 7.70
CA ASN A 46 0.67 7.99 7.81
C ASN A 46 1.18 9.32 7.23
N HIS A 47 1.14 9.45 5.90
CA HIS A 47 1.44 10.69 5.19
C HIS A 47 0.38 10.94 4.10
N PRO A 48 -0.06 12.20 3.84
CA PRO A 48 -1.14 12.47 2.87
C PRO A 48 -0.93 11.87 1.48
N ARG A 49 0.31 11.84 0.99
CA ARG A 49 0.64 11.22 -0.32
C ARG A 49 0.55 9.68 -0.35
N HIS A 50 0.45 9.01 0.81
CA HIS A 50 0.53 7.55 0.95
C HIS A 50 -0.67 6.95 1.70
N ASN A 51 -1.41 7.75 2.47
CA ASN A 51 -2.45 7.25 3.38
C ASN A 51 -3.87 7.70 2.98
N GLY A 52 -4.31 7.31 1.80
CA GLY A 52 -5.65 7.56 1.26
C GLY A 52 -6.57 6.34 1.33
N LEU A 53 -6.51 5.55 2.40
CA LEU A 53 -7.26 4.29 2.53
C LEU A 53 -8.77 4.51 2.33
N ASP A 54 -9.30 5.58 2.94
CA ASP A 54 -10.73 5.94 2.90
C ASP A 54 -11.20 6.52 1.55
N ASN A 55 -10.28 6.73 0.60
CA ASN A 55 -10.64 7.25 -0.73
C ASN A 55 -11.03 6.15 -1.71
N LEU A 56 -10.70 4.91 -1.42
CA LEU A 56 -11.03 3.78 -2.28
C LEU A 56 -12.36 3.18 -1.84
N ASN A 57 -13.15 2.77 -2.82
CA ASN A 57 -14.40 2.08 -2.56
C ASN A 57 -14.15 0.58 -2.57
N PRO A 58 -14.83 -0.21 -1.72
CA PRO A 58 -14.87 -1.65 -1.89
C PRO A 58 -15.60 -2.01 -3.19
N LYS A 59 -15.43 -3.27 -3.60
CA LYS A 59 -16.30 -3.88 -4.61
C LYS A 59 -17.72 -4.04 -4.05
N ALA A 60 -18.71 -4.05 -4.95
CA ALA A 60 -20.10 -4.18 -4.55
C ALA A 60 -20.32 -5.44 -3.69
N GLY A 61 -20.92 -5.26 -2.51
CA GLY A 61 -21.18 -6.35 -1.56
C GLY A 61 -19.95 -6.91 -0.85
N GLN A 62 -18.81 -6.22 -0.88
CA GLN A 62 -17.59 -6.63 -0.18
C GLN A 62 -17.08 -5.55 0.77
N GLU A 63 -16.21 -5.94 1.70
CA GLU A 63 -15.47 -5.01 2.56
C GLU A 63 -14.08 -4.74 1.97
N LEU A 64 -13.59 -3.52 2.15
CA LEU A 64 -12.23 -3.15 1.78
C LEU A 64 -11.31 -3.46 2.96
N PHE A 65 -10.37 -4.39 2.79
CA PHE A 65 -9.40 -4.68 3.84
C PHE A 65 -8.26 -3.67 3.81
N SER A 66 -8.04 -2.95 4.91
CA SER A 66 -6.98 -1.96 5.02
C SER A 66 -5.80 -2.48 5.83
N VAL A 67 -4.60 -2.41 5.25
CA VAL A 67 -3.33 -2.77 5.89
C VAL A 67 -2.49 -1.51 6.04
N SER A 68 -2.33 -1.03 7.27
CA SER A 68 -1.59 0.20 7.58
C SER A 68 -0.54 0.03 8.67
N HIS A 69 -0.38 -1.19 9.16
CA HIS A 69 0.56 -1.52 10.23
C HIS A 69 1.47 -2.68 9.79
N PRO A 70 2.66 -2.80 10.40
CA PRO A 70 3.49 -4.00 10.28
C PRO A 70 2.81 -5.22 10.89
N GLY A 71 3.14 -6.41 10.38
CA GLY A 71 2.53 -7.66 10.81
C GLY A 71 2.42 -8.67 9.68
N GLU A 72 1.91 -9.85 10.00
CA GLU A 72 1.61 -10.89 9.01
C GLU A 72 0.10 -11.02 8.85
N TYR A 73 -0.35 -11.08 7.59
CA TYR A 73 -1.76 -11.18 7.25
C TYR A 73 -1.93 -12.23 6.16
N GLU A 74 -3.02 -12.99 6.23
CA GLU A 74 -3.45 -13.87 5.14
C GLU A 74 -4.89 -13.54 4.77
N ILE A 75 -5.07 -12.98 3.57
CA ILE A 75 -6.35 -12.45 3.11
C ILE A 75 -6.57 -12.90 1.68
N LYS A 76 -7.72 -13.53 1.38
CA LYS A 76 -8.04 -14.02 0.04
C LYS A 76 -6.94 -14.89 -0.59
N LYS A 77 -6.28 -15.73 0.23
CA LYS A 77 -5.12 -16.59 -0.16
C LYS A 77 -3.87 -15.81 -0.57
N ILE A 78 -3.76 -14.56 -0.17
CA ILE A 78 -2.58 -13.72 -0.35
C ILE A 78 -1.87 -13.66 0.98
N TYR A 79 -0.59 -14.01 0.99
CA TYR A 79 0.25 -13.82 2.15
C TYR A 79 0.90 -12.44 2.10
N ILE A 80 0.72 -11.66 3.16
CA ILE A 80 1.23 -10.30 3.30
C ILE A 80 2.13 -10.26 4.53
N GLN A 81 3.32 -9.71 4.35
CA GLN A 81 4.26 -9.43 5.41
C GLN A 81 4.60 -7.95 5.41
N GLY A 82 4.12 -7.23 6.43
CA GLY A 82 4.47 -5.85 6.73
C GLY A 82 5.70 -5.79 7.63
N ILE A 83 6.81 -5.30 7.09
CA ILE A 83 8.11 -5.24 7.77
C ILE A 83 8.33 -3.79 8.24
N PRO A 84 8.47 -3.54 9.56
CA PRO A 84 8.69 -2.20 10.07
C PRO A 84 10.08 -1.70 9.68
N CYS A 85 10.15 -0.44 9.26
CA CYS A 85 11.40 0.28 9.02
C CYS A 85 11.20 1.78 9.31
N PHE A 86 12.18 2.59 8.93
CA PHE A 86 12.17 4.04 9.13
C PHE A 86 12.16 4.75 7.79
N HIS A 87 11.46 5.88 7.73
CA HIS A 87 11.47 6.75 6.55
C HIS A 87 12.77 7.60 6.47
N ASP A 88 13.65 7.52 7.47
CA ASP A 88 14.93 8.22 7.49
C ASP A 88 16.08 7.36 8.06
N SER A 89 17.31 7.77 7.79
CA SER A 89 18.52 7.13 8.32
C SER A 89 18.81 7.48 9.79
N SER A 90 17.93 8.23 10.44
CA SER A 90 18.03 8.70 11.83
C SER A 90 16.99 8.05 12.74
N GLN A 91 16.59 6.80 12.44
CA GLN A 91 15.64 6.01 13.22
C GLN A 91 14.24 6.66 13.34
N GLY A 92 13.77 7.31 12.27
CA GLY A 92 12.44 7.90 12.21
C GLY A 92 12.33 9.27 12.91
N LYS A 93 13.45 9.85 13.37
CA LYS A 93 13.45 11.14 14.07
C LYS A 93 12.99 12.32 13.19
N LYS A 94 13.08 12.20 11.86
CA LYS A 94 12.74 13.27 10.93
C LYS A 94 11.40 13.04 10.25
N TYR A 95 11.16 11.81 9.77
CA TYR A 95 10.01 11.48 8.94
C TYR A 95 9.18 10.31 9.48
N GLY A 96 9.57 9.74 10.63
CA GLY A 96 8.82 8.69 11.30
C GLY A 96 9.05 7.29 10.75
N LEU A 97 8.05 6.44 10.97
CA LEU A 97 8.07 5.03 10.58
C LEU A 97 7.66 4.86 9.11
N ASN A 98 8.10 3.75 8.52
CA ASN A 98 7.66 3.26 7.22
C ASN A 98 7.46 1.75 7.30
N THR A 99 6.52 1.20 6.55
CA THR A 99 6.28 -0.24 6.47
C THR A 99 6.55 -0.71 5.05
N ILE A 100 7.47 -1.66 4.90
CA ILE A 100 7.66 -2.38 3.64
C ILE A 100 6.60 -3.48 3.59
N TYR A 101 5.87 -3.61 2.49
CA TYR A 101 4.95 -4.72 2.28
C TYR A 101 5.51 -5.70 1.27
N ARG A 102 5.74 -6.94 1.71
CA ARG A 102 5.99 -8.08 0.85
C ARG A 102 4.69 -8.87 0.67
N ILE A 103 4.32 -9.14 -0.58
CA ILE A 103 3.05 -9.75 -0.94
C ILE A 103 3.35 -10.97 -1.80
N VAL A 104 2.89 -12.13 -1.36
CA VAL A 104 2.98 -13.39 -2.11
C VAL A 104 1.59 -13.77 -2.57
N MET A 105 1.42 -13.87 -3.88
CA MET A 105 0.15 -14.18 -4.54
C MET A 105 0.46 -14.94 -5.82
N GLU A 106 -0.24 -16.06 -6.03
CA GLU A 106 0.10 -17.01 -7.11
C GLU A 106 1.59 -17.42 -6.97
N ASP A 107 2.35 -17.47 -8.07
CA ASP A 107 3.78 -17.79 -8.05
C ASP A 107 4.67 -16.53 -8.03
N LEU A 108 4.11 -15.38 -7.62
CA LEU A 108 4.78 -14.09 -7.65
C LEU A 108 4.92 -13.47 -6.27
N THR A 109 6.06 -12.79 -6.08
CA THR A 109 6.33 -11.99 -4.89
C THR A 109 6.52 -10.54 -5.29
N PHE A 110 5.68 -9.66 -4.74
CA PHE A 110 5.81 -8.20 -4.84
C PHE A 110 6.42 -7.64 -3.57
N CYS A 111 7.13 -6.53 -3.70
CA CYS A 111 7.68 -5.79 -2.58
C CYS A 111 7.44 -4.28 -2.80
N HIS A 112 6.58 -3.70 -1.97
CA HIS A 112 6.33 -2.26 -1.91
C HIS A 112 7.17 -1.67 -0.79
N LEU A 113 8.17 -0.86 -1.14
CA LEU A 113 9.14 -0.35 -0.17
C LEU A 113 8.64 0.88 0.60
N GLY A 114 7.52 1.50 0.19
CA GLY A 114 7.13 2.82 0.69
C GLY A 114 8.25 3.84 0.49
N ASP A 115 8.44 4.74 1.45
CA ASP A 115 9.52 5.73 1.42
C ASP A 115 10.77 5.26 2.20
N LEU A 116 11.28 4.08 1.84
CA LEU A 116 12.55 3.58 2.38
C LEU A 116 13.71 4.52 2.02
N PRO A 117 14.50 5.01 3.00
CA PRO A 117 15.59 5.93 2.73
C PRO A 117 16.69 5.24 1.93
N LYS A 118 17.22 5.97 0.96
CA LYS A 118 18.43 5.54 0.24
C LYS A 118 19.60 5.49 1.22
N LYS A 119 20.34 4.38 1.24
CA LYS A 119 21.63 4.32 1.93
C LYS A 119 22.59 5.27 1.22
N LYS A 120 23.15 6.24 1.96
CA LYS A 120 24.27 7.05 1.48
C LYS A 120 25.55 6.23 1.48
#